data_AF-A0A9E3D4R0-F1
#
_entry.id   AF-A0A9E3D4R0-F1
#
_cell.length_a   1.000
_cell.length_b   1.000
_cell.length_c   1.000
_cell.angle_alpha   90.00
_cell.angle_beta   90.00
_cell.angle_gamma   90.00
#
_symmetry.space_group_name_H-M   'P 1'
#
loop_
_entity.id
_entity.type
_entity.pdbx_description
1 polymer ?
#
loop_
_entity_poly.entity_id
_entity_poly.type
_entity_poly.pdbx_seq_one_letter_code
_entity_poly.pdbx_strand_id
1 'polypeptide(L)' 'CCGFGGTFSVFEEVVSTKMGYDKVSDHSRAGAEYIVSADSSCLMHQQGCAERIGVPIKFIHIAQILNGANA' A
#
# COMPACT_ATOMS: atom_id res chain seq x y z
N CYS A 1 -9.84 0.75 -2.77
CA CYS A 1 -9.58 -0.46 -1.95
C CYS A 1 -8.13 -0.90 -2.18
N CYS A 2 -7.43 -1.36 -1.14
CA CYS A 2 -6.04 -1.85 -1.25
C CYS A 2 -5.96 -3.37 -1.48
N GLY A 3 -7.05 -4.12 -1.26
CA GLY A 3 -7.08 -5.60 -1.33
C GLY A 3 -7.10 -6.29 0.04
N PHE A 4 -6.70 -5.61 1.11
CA PHE A 4 -6.59 -6.19 2.45
C PHE A 4 -7.89 -6.15 3.30
N GLY A 5 -9.00 -6.62 2.72
CA GLY A 5 -10.34 -6.55 3.34
C GLY A 5 -10.66 -7.63 4.38
N GLY A 6 -9.76 -7.94 5.32
CA GLY A 6 -10.01 -8.97 6.34
C GLY A 6 -10.07 -10.39 5.77
N THR A 7 -11.13 -11.16 6.02
CA THR A 7 -11.25 -12.54 5.51
C THR A 7 -11.21 -12.64 3.99
N PHE A 8 -11.60 -11.58 3.28
CA PHE A 8 -11.44 -11.50 1.82
C PHE A 8 -9.99 -11.75 1.39
N SER A 9 -8.99 -11.19 2.09
CA SER A 9 -7.59 -11.37 1.69
C SER A 9 -7.08 -12.80 1.92
N VAL A 10 -7.80 -13.60 2.71
CA VAL A 10 -7.51 -15.02 2.97
C VAL A 10 -8.22 -15.92 1.97
N PHE A 11 -9.52 -15.68 1.73
CA PHE A 11 -10.31 -16.54 0.83
C PHE A 11 -10.07 -16.22 -0.64
N GLU A 12 -9.81 -14.95 -0.97
CA GLU A 12 -9.58 -14.46 -2.33
C GLU A 12 -8.14 -13.93 -2.47
N GLU A 13 -7.17 -14.74 -2.01
CA GLU A 13 -5.75 -14.37 -1.96
C GLU A 13 -5.23 -13.78 -3.28
N VAL A 14 -5.51 -14.46 -4.41
CA VAL A 14 -5.04 -14.07 -5.74
C VAL A 14 -5.61 -12.72 -6.17
N VAL A 15 -6.89 -12.48 -5.88
CA VAL A 15 -7.55 -11.21 -6.20
C VAL A 15 -6.99 -10.10 -5.31
N SER A 16 -6.86 -10.36 -4.00
CA SER A 16 -6.28 -9.45 -3.02
C SER A 16 -4.86 -9.00 -3.39
N THR A 17 -3.99 -9.94 -3.80
CA THR A 17 -2.62 -9.63 -4.25
C THR A 17 -2.63 -8.89 -5.57
N LYS A 18 -3.43 -9.30 -6.55
CA LYS A 18 -3.54 -8.61 -7.85
C LYS A 18 -3.97 -7.15 -7.66
N MET A 19 -4.96 -6.89 -6.81
CA MET A 19 -5.39 -5.54 -6.45
C MET A 19 -4.25 -4.72 -5.86
N GLY A 20 -3.47 -5.30 -4.94
CA GLY A 20 -2.31 -4.66 -4.34
C GLY A 20 -1.25 -4.28 -5.37
N TYR A 21 -0.87 -5.22 -6.25
CA TYR A 21 0.11 -4.98 -7.31
C TYR A 21 -0.32 -3.92 -8.31
N ASP A 22 -1.57 -3.96 -8.75
CA ASP A 22 -2.10 -2.96 -9.69
C ASP A 22 -2.08 -1.58 -9.04
N LYS A 23 -2.51 -1.48 -7.78
CA LYS A 23 -2.53 -0.24 -7.02
C LYS A 23 -1.16 0.42 -6.92
N VAL A 24 -0.13 -0.33 -6.49
CA VAL A 24 1.22 0.22 -6.35
C VAL A 24 1.88 0.52 -7.69
N SER A 25 1.57 -0.26 -8.72
CA SER A 25 2.05 0.00 -10.08
C SER A 25 1.44 1.29 -10.63
N ASP A 26 0.15 1.53 -10.41
CA ASP A 26 -0.53 2.77 -10.79
C ASP A 26 0.11 3.98 -10.09
N HIS A 27 0.35 3.87 -8.78
CA HIS A 27 1.03 4.92 -8.00
C HIS A 27 2.44 5.20 -8.54
N SER A 28 3.19 4.16 -8.88
CA SER A 28 4.54 4.31 -9.46
C SER A 28 4.49 5.00 -10.83
N ARG A 29 3.57 4.59 -11.72
CA ARG A 29 3.38 5.23 -13.03
C ARG A 29 2.93 6.68 -12.94
N ALA A 30 2.21 7.04 -11.88
CA ALA A 30 1.83 8.41 -11.59
C ALA A 30 2.98 9.27 -11.01
N GLY A 31 4.14 8.67 -10.72
CA GLY A 31 5.29 9.37 -10.13
C GLY A 31 5.13 9.67 -8.65
N ALA A 32 4.28 8.93 -7.93
CA ALA A 32 4.11 9.12 -6.50
C ALA A 32 5.36 8.68 -5.73
N GLU A 33 5.92 9.56 -4.92
CA GLU A 33 7.06 9.25 -4.03
C GLU A 33 6.59 8.64 -2.70
N TYR A 34 5.39 9.02 -2.24
CA TYR A 34 4.79 8.59 -0.99
C TYR A 34 3.36 8.08 -1.19
N ILE A 35 3.03 6.98 -0.51
CA ILE A 35 1.66 6.55 -0.26
C ILE A 35 1.32 6.83 1.20
N VAL A 36 0.26 7.61 1.40
CA VAL A 36 -0.25 7.99 2.72
C VAL A 36 -1.60 7.34 2.97
N SER A 37 -1.79 6.76 4.15
CA SER A 37 -3.06 6.15 4.56
C SER A 37 -3.28 6.31 6.06
N ALA A 38 -4.56 6.33 6.47
CA ALA A 38 -4.99 6.23 7.87
C ALA A 38 -5.25 4.79 8.32
N ASP A 39 -5.08 3.83 7.41
CA ASP A 39 -5.25 2.41 7.66
C ASP A 39 -3.89 1.71 7.55
N SER A 40 -3.36 1.28 8.69
CA SER A 40 -2.09 0.57 8.81
C SER A 40 -2.07 -0.76 8.04
N SER A 41 -3.21 -1.45 7.96
CA SER A 41 -3.31 -2.73 7.27
C SER A 41 -3.21 -2.55 5.75
N CYS A 42 -3.79 -1.48 5.21
CA CYS A 42 -3.61 -1.11 3.81
C CYS A 42 -2.20 -0.62 3.49
N LEU A 43 -1.51 0.04 4.42
CA LEU A 43 -0.09 0.38 4.24
C LEU A 43 0.75 -0.89 4.19
N MET A 44 0.60 -1.77 5.17
CA MET A 44 1.32 -3.04 5.23
C MET A 44 1.14 -3.87 3.94
N HIS A 45 -0.10 -4.03 3.47
CA HIS A 45 -0.40 -4.83 2.28
C HIS A 45 0.21 -4.22 1.01
N GLN A 46 0.03 -2.92 0.79
CA GLN A 46 0.59 -2.25 -0.38
C GLN A 46 2.11 -2.18 -0.32
N GLN A 47 2.70 -1.92 0.85
CA GLN A 47 4.15 -1.95 1.04
C GLN A 47 4.72 -3.32 0.68
N GLY A 48 4.13 -4.40 1.21
CA GLY A 48 4.55 -5.76 0.86
C GLY A 48 4.38 -6.10 -0.63
N CYS A 49 3.37 -5.54 -1.31
CA CYS A 49 3.21 -5.68 -2.75
C CYS A 49 4.30 -4.91 -3.51
N ALA A 50 4.56 -3.66 -3.14
CA ALA A 50 5.58 -2.80 -3.77
C ALA A 50 6.98 -3.42 -3.64
N GLU A 51 7.33 -3.92 -2.45
CA GLU A 51 8.60 -4.59 -2.19
C GLU A 51 8.78 -5.83 -3.09
N ARG A 52 7.74 -6.65 -3.27
CA ARG A 52 7.79 -7.85 -4.12
C ARG A 52 8.02 -7.57 -5.60
N ILE A 53 7.50 -6.45 -6.11
CA ILE A 53 7.66 -6.07 -7.52
C ILE A 53 8.74 -5.00 -7.75
N GLY A 54 9.49 -4.64 -6.71
CA GLY A 54 10.61 -3.69 -6.79
C GLY A 54 10.20 -2.25 -7.09
N VAL A 55 9.00 -1.82 -6.65
CA VAL A 55 8.52 -0.45 -6.82
C VAL A 55 9.04 0.43 -5.67
N PRO A 56 9.88 1.46 -5.94
CA PRO A 56 10.56 2.24 -4.91
C PRO A 56 9.68 3.39 -4.37
N ILE A 57 8.53 3.05 -3.77
CA ILE A 57 7.62 4.03 -3.15
C ILE A 57 7.75 3.95 -1.63
N LYS A 58 7.71 5.10 -0.95
CA LYS A 58 7.70 5.18 0.51
C LYS A 58 6.28 5.14 1.05
N PHE A 59 6.11 4.55 2.22
CA PHE A 59 4.81 4.40 2.90
C PHE A 59 4.85 5.12 4.24
N ILE A 60 3.83 5.95 4.53
CA ILE A 60 3.75 6.70 5.78
C ILE A 60 2.30 6.79 6.26
N HIS A 61 2.08 6.61 7.56
CA HIS A 61 0.76 6.77 8.17
C HIS A 61 0.44 8.25 8.38
N ILE A 62 -0.80 8.67 8.15
CA ILE A 62 -1.20 10.08 8.27
C ILE A 62 -0.90 10.67 9.66
N ALA A 63 -1.05 9.87 10.72
CA ALA A 63 -0.72 10.30 12.08
C ALA A 63 0.77 10.66 12.25
N GLN A 64 1.68 10.04 11.50
CA GLN A 64 3.11 10.39 11.53
C GLN A 64 3.31 11.80 10.96
N ILE A 65 2.67 12.10 9.83
CA ILE A 65 2.71 13.43 9.21
C ILE A 65 2.14 14.48 10.17
N LEU A 66 0.97 14.21 10.75
CA LEU A 66 0.31 15.13 11.68
C LEU A 66 1.11 15.34 12.98
N ASN A 67 1.90 14.36 13.40
CA ASN A 67 2.79 14.46 14.56
C ASN A 67 4.17 15.04 14.22
N GLY A 68 4.38 15.53 12.99
CA GLY A 68 5.64 16.16 12.57
C GLY A 68 6.78 15.18 12.29
N ALA A 69 6.49 13.89 12.08
CA ALA A 69 7.49 12.97 11.57
C ALA A 69 7.87 13.35 10.14
N ASN A 70 9.18 13.45 9.88
CA ASN A 70 9.70 13.66 8.55
C ASN A 70 9.79 12.33 7.80
N ALA A 71 9.39 12.32 6.53
CA ALA A 71 9.35 11.17 5.64
C ALA A 71 10.60 11.03 4.75
#